data_AF-A0A944GLD1-F1
#
_entry.id   AF-A0A944GLD1-F1
#
_cell.length_a   1.000
_cell.length_b   1.000
_cell.length_c   1.000
_cell.angle_alpha   90.00
_cell.angle_beta   90.00
_cell.angle_gamma   90.00
#
_symmetry.space_group_name_H-M   'P 1'
#
loop_
_entity.id
_entity.type
_entity.pdbx_description
1 polymer ?
#
loop_
_entity_poly.entity_id
_entity_poly.type
_entity_poly.pdbx_seq_one_letter_code
_entity_poly.pdbx_strand_id
1 'polypeptide(L)'
;MKKYMKSLLLAALAVVAAMGFTACSDDDKFTGDPYFTLEGLENMTYDFNYEAVDTLAYSEAKKIVVRSNRPWKLVCQSENGWCRVFPTEGEGDGIIRLSTVENKKPDTRDMVYKIYLDGVEQPVPLTIRQTGSEPYIKPSANSITIAREGGAIPFSVLTNVPYTYEVRPVKEGDDVSWITVTPSETDPNSVMLNCVASNKDRFAVLHIQGTGNYTDLSIDVPVTQLGALFFENFSWMNHSDTSILGWDTSGESEARFDKWTDEELSHGWTSRNSLCYGRPGFLKLGKTGYGGDLVSPKIPEIGSGMDIAVSMQLVGYCTKAGTLDDVQVYVGVLGPGKVTKIIGGNGGEIVNGVLYCDENKAQIVLNDVASFMLTDDNHFNYTTDPDGLLVWENPNTNYTIYVDGATSDTQIVILGGAFDVQVKTIGKGKNRIFVDNFKVEGR
;
A
#
# COMPACT_ATOMS: atom_id res chain seq x y z
N MET A 1 6.09 31.33 16.32
CA MET A 1 5.51 32.09 15.18
C MET A 1 4.39 31.23 14.61
N LYS A 2 3.11 31.51 14.93
CA LYS A 2 2.05 32.00 13.99
C LYS A 2 1.97 31.12 12.73
N LYS A 3 0.91 30.40 12.34
CA LYS A 3 -0.56 30.34 12.56
C LYS A 3 -0.93 28.86 12.29
N TYR A 4 -1.94 28.22 12.90
CA TYR A 4 -3.33 28.19 12.44
C TYR A 4 -4.19 27.62 13.58
N MET A 5 -5.07 28.46 14.11
CA MET A 5 -6.08 28.08 15.09
C MET A 5 -7.37 28.77 14.64
N LYS A 6 -8.34 28.01 14.13
CA LYS A 6 -9.74 28.40 13.91
C LYS A 6 -10.57 27.13 14.15
N SER A 7 -10.89 26.86 15.42
CA SER A 7 -12.22 27.04 16.01
C SER A 7 -13.28 26.12 15.39
N LEU A 8 -13.40 24.91 15.93
CA LEU A 8 -14.70 24.25 16.07
C LEU A 8 -15.23 24.60 17.47
N LEU A 9 -16.37 25.25 17.51
CA LEU A 9 -17.21 25.35 18.70
C LEU A 9 -18.64 25.34 18.19
N LEU A 10 -19.21 24.14 18.11
CA LEU A 10 -20.64 23.93 17.96
C LEU A 10 -21.17 23.61 19.35
N ALA A 11 -21.81 24.59 19.99
CA ALA A 11 -22.60 24.39 21.18
C ALA A 11 -23.99 24.97 20.91
N ALA A 12 -24.98 24.10 21.07
CA ALA A 12 -26.38 24.36 20.86
C ALA A 12 -26.89 25.55 21.68
N LEU A 13 -27.75 26.37 21.08
CA LEU A 13 -28.69 27.18 21.82
C LEU A 13 -30.01 27.26 21.05
N ALA A 14 -30.93 26.35 21.39
CA ALA A 14 -32.33 26.49 21.02
C ALA A 14 -32.96 27.54 21.94
N VAL A 15 -33.16 28.75 21.43
CA VAL A 15 -34.04 29.74 22.08
C VAL A 15 -35.37 29.71 21.34
N VAL A 16 -36.35 29.04 21.95
CA VAL A 16 -37.76 29.17 21.58
C VAL A 16 -38.22 30.56 22.03
N ALA A 17 -38.12 31.54 21.14
CA ALA A 17 -38.79 32.82 21.30
C ALA A 17 -40.19 32.69 20.71
N ALA A 18 -41.14 32.26 21.55
CA ALA A 18 -42.56 32.47 21.29
C ALA A 18 -42.82 33.98 21.29
N MET A 19 -42.82 34.59 20.10
CA MET A 19 -43.35 35.93 19.89
C MET A 19 -44.49 35.83 18.88
N GLY A 20 -45.68 36.16 19.37
CA GLY A 20 -46.92 36.04 18.62
C GLY A 20 -46.86 36.80 17.31
N PHE A 21 -47.26 36.13 16.23
CA PHE A 21 -47.70 36.79 15.02
C PHE A 21 -48.96 37.59 15.38
N THR A 22 -48.80 38.89 15.58
CA THR A 22 -49.92 39.82 15.44
C THR A 22 -50.35 39.74 13.98
N ALA A 23 -51.54 39.18 13.76
CA ALA A 23 -52.27 39.30 12.52
C ALA A 23 -52.57 40.78 12.27
N CYS A 24 -51.78 41.41 11.40
CA CYS A 24 -52.17 42.63 10.70
C CYS A 24 -52.22 42.29 9.22
N SER A 25 -53.44 42.31 8.70
CA SER A 25 -53.82 42.13 7.30
C SER A 25 -53.35 43.31 6.46
N ASP A 26 -52.32 43.10 5.64
CA ASP A 26 -52.18 43.81 4.36
C ASP A 26 -52.52 42.80 3.27
N ASP A 27 -53.81 42.75 2.92
CA ASP A 27 -54.28 41.99 1.77
C ASP A 27 -53.77 42.63 0.47
N ASP A 28 -53.36 41.77 -0.46
CA ASP A 28 -53.04 42.03 -1.88
C ASP A 28 -51.61 42.44 -2.29
N LYS A 29 -50.55 41.85 -1.70
CA LYS A 29 -49.20 41.90 -2.33
C LYS A 29 -48.99 40.87 -3.46
N PHE A 30 -49.71 39.74 -3.43
CA PHE A 30 -49.52 38.63 -4.37
C PHE A 30 -50.84 38.29 -5.06
N THR A 31 -50.83 38.15 -6.39
CA THR A 31 -52.02 37.81 -7.19
C THR A 31 -52.00 36.34 -7.63
N GLY A 32 -53.19 35.72 -7.66
CA GLY A 32 -53.38 34.33 -8.07
C GLY A 32 -53.10 33.28 -6.99
N ASP A 33 -53.36 32.01 -7.33
CA ASP A 33 -53.15 30.87 -6.44
C ASP A 33 -51.64 30.68 -6.13
N PRO A 34 -51.27 30.27 -4.90
CA PRO A 34 -49.89 29.99 -4.54
C PRO A 34 -49.31 28.88 -5.41
N TYR A 35 -48.10 29.08 -5.93
CA TYR A 35 -47.35 27.99 -6.54
C TYR A 35 -45.86 28.07 -6.20
N PHE A 36 -45.23 26.91 -6.15
CA PHE A 36 -43.79 26.74 -6.03
C PHE A 36 -43.36 25.51 -6.84
N THR A 37 -42.46 25.68 -7.80
CA THR A 37 -41.89 24.56 -8.55
C THR A 37 -40.39 24.72 -8.74
N LEU A 38 -39.69 23.59 -8.79
CA LEU A 38 -38.28 23.51 -9.17
C LEU A 38 -38.18 22.89 -10.56
N GLU A 39 -37.80 23.68 -11.56
CA GLU A 39 -37.77 23.22 -12.95
C GLU A 39 -36.76 22.08 -13.13
N GLY A 40 -37.19 21.04 -13.87
CA GLY A 40 -36.34 19.91 -14.22
C GLY A 40 -36.11 18.90 -13.09
N LEU A 41 -36.82 19.02 -11.97
CA LEU A 41 -36.84 17.99 -10.94
C LEU A 41 -38.06 17.08 -11.09
N GLU A 42 -37.82 15.77 -11.02
CA GLU A 42 -38.88 14.79 -10.86
C GLU A 42 -39.12 14.54 -9.37
N ASN A 43 -40.38 14.60 -8.92
CA ASN A 43 -40.79 14.36 -7.53
C ASN A 43 -39.96 15.15 -6.49
N MET A 44 -39.56 16.38 -6.83
CA MET A 44 -38.73 17.25 -5.98
C MET A 44 -37.41 16.58 -5.53
N THR A 45 -36.86 15.70 -6.36
CA THR A 45 -35.59 15.03 -6.09
C THR A 45 -34.53 15.45 -7.11
N TYR A 46 -33.31 15.70 -6.64
CA TYR A 46 -32.14 15.84 -7.50
C TYR A 46 -31.08 14.80 -7.12
N ASP A 47 -30.66 14.01 -8.11
CA ASP A 47 -29.65 12.96 -7.96
C ASP A 47 -28.26 13.43 -8.44
N PHE A 48 -27.29 13.37 -7.54
CA PHE A 48 -25.87 13.49 -7.83
C PHE A 48 -25.23 12.11 -7.92
N ASN A 49 -24.19 11.98 -8.76
CA ASN A 49 -23.22 10.90 -8.62
C ASN A 49 -22.36 11.12 -7.36
N TYR A 50 -21.59 10.10 -6.98
CA TYR A 50 -20.75 10.14 -5.79
C TYR A 50 -19.65 11.21 -5.84
N GLU A 51 -19.30 11.70 -7.04
CA GLU A 51 -18.26 12.71 -7.24
C GLU A 51 -18.63 14.05 -6.57
N ALA A 52 -17.60 14.85 -6.28
CA ALA A 52 -17.80 16.19 -5.77
C ALA A 52 -18.29 17.13 -6.88
N VAL A 53 -19.24 18.00 -6.52
CA VAL A 53 -19.55 19.20 -7.29
C VAL A 53 -19.15 20.38 -6.43
N ASP A 54 -18.14 21.14 -6.87
CA ASP A 54 -17.40 22.10 -6.04
C ASP A 54 -18.33 23.01 -5.21
N THR A 55 -18.15 22.98 -3.90
CA THR A 55 -18.95 23.73 -2.93
C THR A 55 -18.55 25.21 -2.82
N LEU A 56 -17.41 25.58 -3.39
CA LEU A 56 -16.80 26.91 -3.36
C LEU A 56 -16.82 27.60 -4.74
N ALA A 57 -16.78 26.83 -5.84
CA ALA A 57 -16.91 27.36 -7.20
C ALA A 57 -18.38 27.51 -7.61
N TYR A 58 -18.91 28.71 -7.38
CA TYR A 58 -20.32 29.06 -7.64
C TYR A 58 -20.77 28.90 -9.11
N SER A 59 -19.82 28.85 -10.06
CA SER A 59 -20.06 28.58 -11.48
C SER A 59 -20.35 27.10 -11.79
N GLU A 60 -19.75 26.19 -11.02
CA GLU A 60 -19.77 24.73 -11.25
C GLU A 60 -20.97 24.05 -10.56
N ALA A 61 -21.59 24.72 -9.59
CA ALA A 61 -22.76 24.22 -8.89
C ALA A 61 -23.95 24.01 -9.84
N LYS A 62 -24.72 22.94 -9.60
CA LYS A 62 -25.93 22.67 -10.38
C LYS A 62 -26.96 23.76 -10.13
N LYS A 63 -27.43 24.40 -11.21
CA LYS A 63 -28.48 25.41 -11.15
C LYS A 63 -29.85 24.76 -11.32
N ILE A 64 -30.81 25.16 -10.49
CA ILE A 64 -32.22 24.81 -10.58
C ILE A 64 -33.02 26.11 -10.55
N VAL A 65 -33.91 26.27 -11.52
CA VAL A 65 -34.79 27.44 -11.59
C VAL A 65 -35.97 27.21 -10.65
N VAL A 66 -36.20 28.19 -9.78
CA VAL A 66 -37.38 28.28 -8.92
C VAL A 66 -38.43 29.08 -9.65
N ARG A 67 -39.66 28.57 -9.74
CA ARG A 67 -40.84 29.36 -10.10
C ARG A 67 -41.73 29.52 -8.89
N SER A 68 -42.02 30.77 -8.54
CA SER A 68 -42.88 31.11 -7.41
C SER A 68 -43.52 32.46 -7.60
N ASN A 69 -44.78 32.61 -7.16
CA ASN A 69 -45.41 33.93 -7.00
C ASN A 69 -45.35 34.46 -5.57
N ARG A 70 -44.69 33.76 -4.64
CA ARG A 70 -44.63 34.11 -3.21
C ARG A 70 -43.23 33.93 -2.61
N PRO A 71 -42.97 34.49 -1.42
CA PRO A 71 -41.73 34.23 -0.68
C PRO A 71 -41.61 32.74 -0.36
N TRP A 72 -40.41 32.20 -0.53
CA TRP A 72 -40.14 30.78 -0.29
C TRP A 72 -38.90 30.61 0.58
N LYS A 73 -38.87 29.49 1.32
CA LYS A 73 -37.76 29.13 2.21
C LYS A 73 -37.53 27.62 2.22
N LEU A 74 -36.27 27.23 2.18
CA LEU A 74 -35.78 25.86 2.28
C LEU A 74 -35.13 25.66 3.65
N VAL A 75 -35.62 24.69 4.41
CA VAL A 75 -35.12 24.39 5.76
C VAL A 75 -34.57 22.98 5.78
N CYS A 76 -33.25 22.86 5.98
CA CYS A 76 -32.55 21.58 6.11
C CYS A 76 -33.07 20.80 7.32
N GLN A 77 -33.39 19.51 7.15
CA GLN A 77 -34.01 18.68 8.19
C GLN A 77 -33.01 17.88 9.03
N SER A 78 -31.74 17.89 8.67
CA SER A 78 -30.65 17.23 9.40
C SER A 78 -29.41 18.11 9.45
N GLU A 79 -28.44 17.72 10.26
CA GLU A 79 -27.10 18.30 10.20
C GLU A 79 -26.52 18.12 8.79
N ASN A 80 -25.91 19.17 8.25
CA ASN A 80 -25.44 19.20 6.87
C ASN A 80 -23.99 19.64 6.79
N GLY A 81 -23.13 18.71 6.38
CA GLY A 81 -21.70 18.94 6.14
C GLY A 81 -21.23 18.55 4.74
N TRP A 82 -22.13 18.09 3.86
CA TRP A 82 -21.75 17.54 2.56
C TRP A 82 -22.55 18.11 1.39
N CYS A 83 -23.72 18.71 1.61
CA CYS A 83 -24.55 19.31 0.59
C CYS A 83 -24.66 20.81 0.83
N ARG A 84 -24.68 21.63 -0.22
CA ARG A 84 -24.95 23.06 -0.11
C ARG A 84 -26.07 23.45 -1.04
N VAL A 85 -27.09 24.11 -0.48
CA VAL A 85 -28.18 24.76 -1.21
C VAL A 85 -28.08 26.26 -1.00
N PHE A 86 -28.04 27.05 -2.07
CA PHE A 86 -28.00 28.51 -1.96
C PHE A 86 -28.64 29.24 -3.16
N PRO A 87 -29.45 30.29 -2.94
CA PRO A 87 -29.91 30.76 -1.63
C PRO A 87 -30.94 29.78 -1.03
N THR A 88 -31.16 29.85 0.29
CA THR A 88 -32.17 29.02 0.99
C THR A 88 -33.50 29.75 1.16
N GLU A 89 -33.62 30.97 0.68
CA GLU A 89 -34.87 31.74 0.67
C GLU A 89 -34.86 32.74 -0.49
N GLY A 90 -36.04 33.20 -0.89
CA GLY A 90 -36.21 34.18 -1.97
C GLY A 90 -37.65 34.68 -2.07
N GLU A 91 -37.87 35.69 -2.90
CA GLU A 91 -39.19 36.24 -3.23
C GLU A 91 -39.41 36.14 -4.73
N GLY A 92 -40.48 35.45 -5.14
CA GLY A 92 -40.76 35.20 -6.55
C GLY A 92 -39.83 34.18 -7.21
N ASP A 93 -39.74 34.22 -8.54
CA ASP A 93 -38.84 33.40 -9.34
C ASP A 93 -37.36 33.60 -8.95
N GLY A 94 -36.56 32.53 -9.07
CA GLY A 94 -35.16 32.57 -8.67
C GLY A 94 -34.33 31.40 -9.20
N ILE A 95 -33.09 31.32 -8.74
CA ILE A 95 -32.19 30.20 -9.04
C ILE A 95 -31.57 29.73 -7.73
N ILE A 96 -31.82 28.48 -7.37
CA ILE A 96 -31.04 27.79 -6.34
C ILE A 96 -29.88 27.05 -6.99
N ARG A 97 -28.79 26.93 -6.24
CA ARG A 97 -27.60 26.16 -6.61
C ARG A 97 -27.41 25.03 -5.63
N LEU A 98 -27.11 23.87 -6.17
CA LEU A 98 -26.77 22.66 -5.45
C LEU A 98 -25.30 22.31 -5.68
N SER A 99 -24.57 22.02 -4.61
CA SER A 99 -23.22 21.46 -4.66
C SER A 99 -23.02 20.41 -3.57
N THR A 100 -22.07 19.51 -3.78
CA THR A 100 -21.83 18.35 -2.93
C THR A 100 -20.34 18.10 -2.72
N VAL A 101 -19.99 17.59 -1.54
CA VAL A 101 -18.69 16.94 -1.32
C VAL A 101 -18.76 15.52 -1.89
N GLU A 102 -17.62 14.95 -2.25
CA GLU A 102 -17.51 13.54 -2.65
C GLU A 102 -18.11 12.61 -1.59
N ASN A 103 -18.83 11.58 -2.01
CA ASN A 103 -19.28 10.48 -1.17
C ASN A 103 -18.31 9.30 -1.30
N LYS A 104 -17.36 9.20 -0.36
CA LYS A 104 -16.38 8.10 -0.30
C LYS A 104 -16.92 6.81 0.31
N LYS A 105 -18.19 6.81 0.72
CA LYS A 105 -18.87 5.63 1.26
C LYS A 105 -19.70 4.96 0.16
N PRO A 106 -19.87 3.63 0.24
CA PRO A 106 -20.65 2.87 -0.72
C PRO A 106 -22.15 3.08 -0.59
N ASP A 107 -22.61 3.56 0.56
CA ASP A 107 -24.01 3.87 0.79
C ASP A 107 -24.41 5.19 0.14
N THR A 108 -25.59 5.18 -0.48
CA THR A 108 -26.27 6.39 -0.92
C THR A 108 -26.66 7.24 0.29
N ARG A 109 -26.54 8.56 0.16
CA ARG A 109 -26.92 9.51 1.21
C ARG A 109 -27.91 10.55 0.68
N ASP A 110 -28.89 10.88 1.52
CA ASP A 110 -29.96 11.83 1.20
C ASP A 110 -29.89 13.05 2.13
N MET A 111 -30.22 14.22 1.61
CA MET A 111 -30.44 15.46 2.35
C MET A 111 -31.84 15.98 2.05
N VAL A 112 -32.64 16.22 3.08
CA VAL A 112 -34.04 16.64 2.93
C VAL A 112 -34.21 18.09 3.39
N TYR A 113 -34.86 18.88 2.54
CA TYR A 113 -35.23 20.27 2.81
C TYR A 113 -36.75 20.41 2.82
N LYS A 114 -37.32 20.84 3.94
CA LYS A 114 -38.70 21.31 3.97
C LYS A 114 -38.80 22.61 3.20
N ILE A 115 -39.91 22.77 2.50
CA ILE A 115 -40.19 23.95 1.68
C ILE A 115 -41.33 24.70 2.37
N TYR A 116 -41.15 25.99 2.59
CA TYR A 116 -42.18 26.90 3.07
C TYR A 116 -42.48 27.89 1.96
N LEU A 117 -43.76 28.06 1.62
CA LEU A 117 -44.25 29.07 0.69
C LEU A 117 -45.15 30.02 1.48
N ASP A 118 -44.77 31.29 1.56
CA ASP A 118 -45.47 32.29 2.36
C ASP A 118 -45.69 31.85 3.82
N GLY A 119 -44.67 31.20 4.40
CA GLY A 119 -44.72 30.64 5.76
C GLY A 119 -45.50 29.31 5.89
N VAL A 120 -46.15 28.83 4.84
CA VAL A 120 -46.90 27.55 4.84
C VAL A 120 -46.02 26.41 4.34
N GLU A 121 -45.85 25.38 5.16
CA GLU A 121 -45.11 24.16 4.79
C GLU A 121 -45.78 23.46 3.60
N GLN A 122 -44.98 23.12 2.59
CA GLN A 122 -45.41 22.40 1.41
C GLN A 122 -45.37 20.88 1.65
N PRO A 123 -46.30 20.11 1.03
CA PRO A 123 -46.45 18.68 1.31
C PRO A 123 -45.29 17.81 0.80
N VAL A 124 -44.55 18.26 -0.21
CA VAL A 124 -43.43 17.53 -0.80
C VAL A 124 -42.13 18.28 -0.52
N PRO A 125 -41.18 17.70 0.24
CA PRO A 125 -39.89 18.32 0.49
C PRO A 125 -38.96 18.20 -0.73
N LEU A 126 -37.93 19.03 -0.79
CA LEU A 126 -36.82 18.85 -1.71
C LEU A 126 -35.85 17.80 -1.15
N THR A 127 -35.58 16.75 -1.93
CA THR A 127 -34.60 15.71 -1.58
C THR A 127 -33.39 15.82 -2.50
N ILE A 128 -32.20 15.96 -1.91
CA ILE A 128 -30.94 15.86 -2.63
C ILE A 128 -30.34 14.49 -2.31
N ARG A 129 -30.24 13.64 -3.32
CA ARG A 129 -29.69 12.29 -3.20
C ARG A 129 -28.32 12.24 -3.85
N GLN A 130 -27.37 11.56 -3.22
CA GLN A 130 -26.04 11.35 -3.78
C GLN A 130 -25.68 9.87 -3.69
N THR A 131 -25.35 9.25 -4.83
CA THR A 131 -24.96 7.85 -4.87
C THR A 131 -23.68 7.61 -4.05
N GLY A 132 -23.47 6.37 -3.62
CA GLY A 132 -22.19 5.95 -3.03
C GLY A 132 -21.10 5.67 -4.07
N SER A 133 -19.85 5.66 -3.63
CA SER A 133 -18.70 5.19 -4.41
C SER A 133 -18.68 3.66 -4.52
N GLU A 134 -18.02 3.10 -5.53
CA GLU A 134 -17.87 1.64 -5.67
C GLU A 134 -17.31 0.98 -4.39
N PRO A 135 -17.92 -0.10 -3.86
CA PRO A 135 -17.40 -0.83 -2.70
C PRO A 135 -16.10 -1.58 -3.06
N TYR A 136 -15.13 -1.57 -2.15
CA TYR A 136 -13.87 -2.30 -2.36
C TYR A 136 -13.21 -2.75 -1.04
N ILE A 137 -12.44 -3.84 -1.11
CA ILE A 137 -11.51 -4.33 -0.09
C ILE A 137 -10.19 -4.59 -0.78
N LYS A 138 -9.09 -4.03 -0.25
CA LYS A 138 -7.73 -4.24 -0.76
C LYS A 138 -6.77 -4.49 0.41
N PRO A 139 -6.03 -5.60 0.41
CA PRO A 139 -5.05 -5.88 1.45
C PRO A 139 -3.78 -5.06 1.23
N SER A 140 -2.98 -4.86 2.29
CA SER A 140 -1.66 -4.23 2.19
C SER A 140 -0.62 -5.15 1.53
N ALA A 141 -0.88 -6.45 1.46
CA ALA A 141 -0.03 -7.44 0.82
C ALA A 141 -0.89 -8.59 0.25
N ASN A 142 -0.50 -9.13 -0.91
CA ASN A 142 -1.17 -10.25 -1.55
C ASN A 142 -0.84 -11.61 -0.88
N SER A 143 0.25 -11.67 -0.12
CA SER A 143 0.62 -12.82 0.71
C SER A 143 1.45 -12.36 1.91
N ILE A 144 1.48 -13.16 2.97
CA ILE A 144 2.28 -12.90 4.18
C ILE A 144 3.23 -14.07 4.41
N THR A 145 4.53 -13.78 4.51
CA THR A 145 5.55 -14.76 4.88
C THR A 145 6.15 -14.37 6.22
N ILE A 146 6.17 -15.32 7.16
CA ILE A 146 6.60 -15.10 8.54
C ILE A 146 7.80 -16.00 8.83
N ALA A 147 8.82 -15.43 9.47
CA ALA A 147 10.00 -16.17 9.90
C ALA A 147 9.65 -17.24 10.97
N ARG A 148 10.58 -18.16 11.17
CA ARG A 148 10.42 -19.29 12.09
C ARG A 148 10.18 -18.84 13.54
N GLU A 149 10.68 -17.66 13.91
CA GLU A 149 10.55 -17.05 15.24
C GLU A 149 9.11 -16.61 15.54
N GLY A 150 8.29 -16.44 14.49
CA GLY A 150 6.96 -15.84 14.62
C GLY A 150 7.07 -14.36 14.96
N GLY A 151 6.18 -13.87 15.81
CA GLY A 151 6.13 -12.47 16.24
C GLY A 151 4.86 -11.76 15.79
N ALA A 152 4.85 -10.44 15.93
CA ALA A 152 3.71 -9.59 15.61
C ALA A 152 3.93 -8.90 14.25
N ILE A 153 3.13 -9.28 13.26
CA ILE A 153 3.27 -8.80 11.88
C ILE A 153 2.15 -7.80 11.57
N PRO A 154 2.48 -6.53 11.24
CA PRO A 154 1.48 -5.54 10.88
C PRO A 154 0.85 -5.84 9.52
N PHE A 155 -0.44 -5.61 9.40
CA PHE A 155 -1.20 -5.75 8.16
C PHE A 155 -2.35 -4.75 8.12
N SER A 156 -2.65 -4.19 6.95
CA SER A 156 -3.74 -3.23 6.81
C SER A 156 -4.67 -3.56 5.65
N VAL A 157 -5.90 -3.04 5.74
CA VAL A 157 -6.96 -3.23 4.75
C VAL A 157 -7.46 -1.87 4.30
N LEU A 158 -7.24 -1.52 3.04
CA LEU A 158 -7.85 -0.34 2.43
C LEU A 158 -9.26 -0.71 1.96
N THR A 159 -10.27 -0.08 2.55
CA THR A 159 -11.67 -0.38 2.28
C THR A 159 -12.58 0.82 2.54
N ASN A 160 -13.73 0.86 1.87
CA ASN A 160 -14.84 1.76 2.19
C ASN A 160 -16.07 1.03 2.76
N VAL A 161 -16.04 -0.30 2.86
CA VAL A 161 -17.10 -1.14 3.45
C VAL A 161 -16.73 -1.64 4.84
N PRO A 162 -17.71 -1.93 5.72
CA PRO A 162 -17.45 -2.67 6.95
C PRO A 162 -17.07 -4.12 6.65
N TYR A 163 -16.13 -4.68 7.40
CA TYR A 163 -15.60 -6.02 7.15
C TYR A 163 -15.26 -6.76 8.46
N THR A 164 -15.07 -8.07 8.33
CA THR A 164 -14.53 -8.97 9.35
C THR A 164 -13.36 -9.75 8.76
N TYR A 165 -12.54 -10.35 9.63
CA TYR A 165 -11.48 -11.25 9.22
C TYR A 165 -11.59 -12.59 9.97
N GLU A 166 -11.04 -13.64 9.36
CA GLU A 166 -10.96 -14.98 9.92
C GLU A 166 -9.65 -15.63 9.45
N VAL A 167 -8.94 -16.30 10.35
CA VAL A 167 -7.86 -17.20 9.95
C VAL A 167 -8.46 -18.56 9.65
N ARG A 168 -8.30 -19.02 8.41
CA ARG A 168 -8.78 -20.31 7.93
C ARG A 168 -7.61 -21.25 7.63
N PRO A 169 -7.79 -22.56 7.82
CA PRO A 169 -6.82 -23.53 7.35
C PRO A 169 -6.81 -23.60 5.82
N VAL A 170 -5.66 -23.92 5.22
CA VAL A 170 -5.57 -24.19 3.76
C VAL A 170 -6.30 -25.48 3.40
N LYS A 171 -6.24 -26.50 4.27
CA LYS A 171 -7.02 -27.74 4.15
C LYS A 171 -7.86 -27.94 5.39
N GLU A 172 -9.13 -28.31 5.20
CA GLU A 172 -10.04 -28.58 6.30
C GLU A 172 -9.42 -29.54 7.33
N GLY A 173 -9.38 -29.11 8.59
CA GLY A 173 -8.77 -29.85 9.70
C GLY A 173 -7.33 -29.46 10.05
N ASP A 174 -6.65 -28.62 9.26
CA ASP A 174 -5.32 -28.11 9.64
C ASP A 174 -5.42 -27.16 10.85
N ASP A 175 -4.39 -27.19 11.71
CA ASP A 175 -4.31 -26.31 12.87
C ASP A 175 -3.89 -24.88 12.47
N VAL A 176 -4.69 -23.90 12.89
CA VAL A 176 -4.41 -22.47 12.73
C VAL A 176 -4.30 -21.71 14.06
N SER A 177 -4.31 -22.41 15.19
CA SER A 177 -4.20 -21.81 16.53
C SER A 177 -2.86 -21.13 16.80
N TRP A 178 -1.88 -21.34 15.93
CA TRP A 178 -0.56 -20.73 15.98
C TRP A 178 -0.54 -19.27 15.51
N ILE A 179 -1.63 -18.77 14.93
CA ILE A 179 -1.75 -17.37 14.51
C ILE A 179 -3.06 -16.77 15.01
N THR A 180 -2.99 -15.55 15.51
CA THR A 180 -4.15 -14.78 15.97
C THR A 180 -4.11 -13.39 15.37
N VAL A 181 -5.27 -12.80 15.14
CA VAL A 181 -5.38 -11.47 14.52
C VAL A 181 -6.01 -10.52 15.53
N THR A 182 -5.26 -9.49 15.90
CA THR A 182 -5.68 -8.46 16.87
C THR A 182 -5.91 -7.14 16.12
N PRO A 183 -7.11 -6.55 16.14
CA PRO A 183 -7.34 -5.24 15.53
C PRO A 183 -6.61 -4.15 16.32
N SER A 184 -6.21 -3.09 15.62
CA SER A 184 -5.76 -1.86 16.26
C SER A 184 -6.93 -1.14 16.95
N GLU A 185 -6.67 -0.58 18.12
CA GLU A 185 -7.65 0.24 18.86
C GLU A 185 -7.82 1.64 18.26
N THR A 186 -6.85 2.10 17.46
CA THR A 186 -6.79 3.47 16.94
C THR A 186 -7.07 3.57 15.45
N ASP A 187 -6.85 2.49 14.69
CA ASP A 187 -7.13 2.41 13.26
C ASP A 187 -7.91 1.13 12.95
N PRO A 188 -9.22 1.22 12.63
CA PRO A 188 -10.04 0.05 12.35
C PRO A 188 -9.59 -0.74 11.11
N ASN A 189 -8.73 -0.15 10.27
CA ASN A 189 -8.19 -0.77 9.06
C ASN A 189 -6.81 -1.40 9.27
N SER A 190 -6.29 -1.42 10.50
CA SER A 190 -4.99 -1.99 10.86
C SER A 190 -5.15 -3.16 11.82
N VAL A 191 -4.43 -4.25 11.57
CA VAL A 191 -4.42 -5.46 12.40
C VAL A 191 -2.99 -5.96 12.62
N MET A 192 -2.77 -6.67 13.72
CA MET A 192 -1.54 -7.40 14.02
C MET A 192 -1.79 -8.90 13.94
N LEU A 193 -1.04 -9.59 13.08
CA LEU A 193 -1.00 -11.05 13.07
C LEU A 193 0.07 -11.50 14.08
N ASN A 194 -0.37 -12.05 15.20
CA ASN A 194 0.51 -12.59 16.23
C ASN A 194 0.72 -14.08 15.98
N CYS A 195 1.95 -14.44 15.60
CA CYS A 195 2.36 -15.75 15.17
C CYS A 195 3.29 -16.40 16.20
N VAL A 196 2.99 -17.64 16.60
CA VAL A 196 3.82 -18.44 17.52
C VAL A 196 4.97 -19.07 16.75
N ALA A 197 6.17 -19.09 17.34
CA ALA A 197 7.36 -19.72 16.75
C ALA A 197 7.13 -21.17 16.26
N SER A 198 7.83 -21.53 15.20
CA SER A 198 7.82 -22.83 14.54
C SER A 198 9.20 -23.22 14.03
N ASN A 199 9.46 -24.51 13.88
CA ASN A 199 10.58 -25.02 13.09
C ASN A 199 10.10 -25.85 11.88
N LYS A 200 8.82 -25.69 11.54
CA LYS A 200 8.16 -26.34 10.40
C LYS A 200 7.39 -25.29 9.63
N ASP A 201 7.28 -25.51 8.33
CA ASP A 201 6.36 -24.75 7.51
C ASP A 201 4.92 -24.96 8.00
N ARG A 202 4.17 -23.88 8.13
CA ARG A 202 2.73 -23.89 8.41
C ARG A 202 2.04 -22.91 7.49
N PHE A 203 0.82 -23.25 7.12
CA PHE A 203 0.06 -22.49 6.13
C PHE A 203 -1.32 -22.17 6.68
N ALA A 204 -1.79 -20.96 6.42
CA ALA A 204 -3.13 -20.50 6.72
C ALA A 204 -3.60 -19.52 5.63
N VAL A 205 -4.86 -19.12 5.70
CA VAL A 205 -5.44 -18.07 4.89
C VAL A 205 -6.03 -17.02 5.83
N LEU A 206 -5.65 -15.75 5.66
CA LEU A 206 -6.37 -14.64 6.23
C LEU A 206 -7.52 -14.29 5.29
N HIS A 207 -8.73 -14.75 5.64
CA HIS A 207 -9.94 -14.42 4.91
C HIS A 207 -10.51 -13.09 5.40
N ILE A 208 -10.73 -12.16 4.49
CA ILE A 208 -11.29 -10.84 4.77
C ILE A 208 -12.62 -10.74 4.01
N GLN A 209 -13.70 -10.45 4.72
CA GLN A 209 -15.05 -10.45 4.15
C GLN A 209 -15.83 -9.21 4.56
N GLY A 210 -16.46 -8.57 3.58
CA GLY A 210 -17.41 -7.49 3.83
C GLY A 210 -18.61 -7.98 4.64
N THR A 211 -19.23 -7.07 5.39
CA THR A 211 -20.40 -7.39 6.24
C THR A 211 -21.65 -6.67 5.76
N GLY A 212 -22.82 -7.07 6.27
CA GLY A 212 -24.09 -6.49 5.89
C GLY A 212 -24.40 -6.74 4.41
N ASN A 213 -24.55 -5.68 3.62
CA ASN A 213 -24.84 -5.78 2.19
C ASN A 213 -23.60 -6.10 1.33
N TYR A 214 -22.42 -6.28 1.94
CA TYR A 214 -21.15 -6.47 1.25
C TYR A 214 -20.54 -7.86 1.44
N THR A 215 -21.33 -8.86 1.83
CA THR A 215 -20.84 -10.23 2.09
C THR A 215 -20.23 -10.93 0.88
N ASP A 216 -20.61 -10.50 -0.32
CA ASP A 216 -20.07 -11.02 -1.58
C ASP A 216 -18.67 -10.48 -1.89
N LEU A 217 -18.27 -9.37 -1.23
CA LEU A 217 -16.93 -8.81 -1.36
C LEU A 217 -16.00 -9.47 -0.35
N SER A 218 -15.06 -10.26 -0.84
CA SER A 218 -14.07 -10.92 0.00
C SER A 218 -12.72 -11.07 -0.70
N ILE A 219 -11.67 -11.25 0.09
CA ILE A 219 -10.33 -11.59 -0.40
C ILE A 219 -9.65 -12.57 0.56
N ASP A 220 -8.90 -13.50 -0.01
CA ASP A 220 -8.06 -14.45 0.71
C ASP A 220 -6.60 -14.04 0.56
N VAL A 221 -5.91 -13.90 1.69
CA VAL A 221 -4.47 -13.62 1.74
C VAL A 221 -3.75 -14.86 2.27
N PRO A 222 -2.94 -15.55 1.46
CA PRO A 222 -2.13 -16.68 1.93
C PRO A 222 -1.15 -16.25 3.01
N VAL A 223 -1.05 -17.03 4.08
CA VAL A 223 -0.09 -16.84 5.17
C VAL A 223 0.78 -18.06 5.29
N THR A 224 2.10 -17.88 5.18
CA THR A 224 3.10 -18.93 5.33
C THR A 224 4.02 -18.57 6.48
N GLN A 225 4.12 -19.44 7.49
CA GLN A 225 5.22 -19.40 8.45
C GLN A 225 6.28 -20.40 8.00
N LEU A 226 7.51 -19.95 7.84
CA LEU A 226 8.63 -20.78 7.39
C LEU A 226 9.27 -21.53 8.57
N GLY A 227 9.70 -22.77 8.34
CA GLY A 227 10.60 -23.53 9.20
C GLY A 227 12.09 -23.30 8.90
N ALA A 228 12.39 -22.38 7.96
CA ALA A 228 13.74 -22.03 7.53
C ALA A 228 14.63 -21.61 8.70
N LEU A 229 15.92 -21.91 8.61
CA LEU A 229 16.93 -21.54 9.63
C LEU A 229 17.08 -20.03 9.76
N PHE A 230 16.91 -19.32 8.65
CA PHE A 230 16.95 -17.87 8.57
C PHE A 230 16.02 -17.39 7.45
N PHE A 231 15.30 -16.29 7.67
CA PHE A 231 14.48 -15.63 6.66
C PHE A 231 14.52 -14.12 6.84
N GLU A 232 14.63 -13.40 5.72
CA GLU A 232 14.64 -11.94 5.67
C GLU A 232 13.91 -11.48 4.41
N ASN A 233 12.89 -10.63 4.60
CA ASN A 233 12.15 -9.95 3.54
C ASN A 233 12.30 -8.43 3.59
N PHE A 234 13.23 -7.95 4.41
CA PHE A 234 13.60 -6.54 4.55
C PHE A 234 12.41 -5.62 4.83
N SER A 235 11.32 -6.10 5.41
CA SER A 235 10.12 -5.29 5.66
C SER A 235 10.36 -4.16 6.67
N TRP A 236 11.42 -4.27 7.46
CA TRP A 236 11.91 -3.23 8.37
C TRP A 236 12.64 -2.08 7.65
N MET A 237 13.09 -2.29 6.40
CA MET A 237 13.77 -1.26 5.62
C MET A 237 12.75 -0.26 5.06
N ASN A 238 12.89 1.02 5.44
CA ASN A 238 11.88 2.04 5.13
C ASN A 238 12.49 3.38 4.69
N HIS A 239 13.31 3.37 3.64
CA HIS A 239 13.74 4.59 2.96
C HIS A 239 12.63 5.10 2.01
N SER A 240 11.53 5.62 2.59
CA SER A 240 10.33 6.08 1.87
C SER A 240 10.57 7.16 0.81
N ASP A 241 11.66 7.92 0.96
CA ASP A 241 12.03 8.98 0.02
C ASP A 241 12.69 8.45 -1.26
N THR A 242 12.93 7.14 -1.33
CA THR A 242 13.50 6.48 -2.51
C THR A 242 12.42 5.85 -3.39
N SER A 243 12.61 5.91 -4.70
CA SER A 243 11.72 5.21 -5.63
C SER A 243 11.90 3.70 -5.52
N ILE A 244 10.78 2.99 -5.30
CA ILE A 244 10.67 1.52 -5.40
C ILE A 244 11.33 1.02 -6.69
N LEU A 245 10.98 1.67 -7.81
CA LEU A 245 11.39 1.25 -9.15
C LEU A 245 12.76 1.80 -9.56
N GLY A 246 13.38 2.63 -8.71
CA GLY A 246 14.72 3.17 -8.91
C GLY A 246 14.85 4.19 -10.05
N TRP A 247 13.75 4.76 -10.56
CA TRP A 247 13.80 5.82 -11.57
C TRP A 247 14.00 7.21 -11.00
N ASP A 248 13.50 7.45 -9.79
CA ASP A 248 13.86 8.64 -9.02
C ASP A 248 15.04 8.31 -8.12
N THR A 249 16.14 9.03 -8.32
CA THR A 249 17.36 8.91 -7.54
C THR A 249 17.40 9.86 -6.34
N SER A 250 16.33 10.64 -6.13
CA SER A 250 16.17 11.47 -4.93
C SER A 250 16.23 10.58 -3.68
N GLY A 251 16.89 11.06 -2.62
CA GLY A 251 17.09 10.29 -1.38
C GLY A 251 18.07 9.12 -1.46
N GLU A 252 18.55 8.73 -2.66
CA GLU A 252 19.39 7.54 -2.83
C GLU A 252 20.75 7.64 -2.14
N SER A 253 21.29 8.85 -1.94
CA SER A 253 22.53 9.05 -1.18
C SER A 253 22.37 8.68 0.29
N GLU A 254 21.20 8.93 0.87
CA GLU A 254 20.90 8.67 2.28
C GLU A 254 20.50 7.21 2.52
N ALA A 255 20.15 6.48 1.46
CA ALA A 255 19.82 5.06 1.53
C ALA A 255 21.01 4.12 1.39
N ARG A 256 22.22 4.65 1.15
CA ARG A 256 23.43 3.86 0.96
C ARG A 256 23.85 3.17 2.26
N PHE A 257 24.40 1.97 2.17
CA PHE A 257 24.73 1.13 3.34
C PHE A 257 25.59 1.85 4.40
N ASP A 258 26.54 2.71 4.01
CA ASP A 258 27.36 3.48 4.94
C ASP A 258 26.62 4.65 5.63
N LYS A 259 25.31 4.79 5.36
CA LYS A 259 24.38 5.73 5.99
C LYS A 259 23.30 5.05 6.82
N TRP A 260 23.27 3.72 6.84
CA TRP A 260 22.30 2.98 7.64
C TRP A 260 22.45 3.31 9.11
N THR A 261 21.30 3.40 9.77
CA THR A 261 21.15 3.62 11.21
C THR A 261 21.61 2.41 12.01
N ASP A 262 21.86 2.61 13.30
CA ASP A 262 22.23 1.51 14.20
C ASP A 262 21.15 0.41 14.27
N GLU A 263 19.87 0.79 14.14
CA GLU A 263 18.74 -0.14 14.07
C GLU A 263 18.81 -0.99 12.80
N GLU A 264 19.00 -0.38 11.63
CA GLU A 264 19.15 -1.10 10.36
C GLU A 264 20.38 -2.02 10.35
N LEU A 265 21.51 -1.56 10.92
CA LEU A 265 22.73 -2.36 11.06
C LEU A 265 22.58 -3.51 12.07
N SER A 266 21.65 -3.42 13.02
CA SER A 266 21.41 -4.47 14.02
C SER A 266 20.88 -5.78 13.42
N HIS A 267 20.37 -5.74 12.18
CA HIS A 267 19.96 -6.92 11.42
C HIS A 267 21.15 -7.76 10.89
N GLY A 268 22.39 -7.29 11.09
CA GLY A 268 23.62 -8.10 10.89
C GLY A 268 24.10 -8.23 9.44
N TRP A 269 23.43 -7.60 8.49
CA TRP A 269 23.88 -7.49 7.10
C TRP A 269 25.10 -6.59 6.98
N THR A 270 26.02 -6.91 6.07
CA THR A 270 27.20 -6.06 5.80
C THR A 270 27.46 -5.88 4.31
N SER A 271 28.19 -4.81 3.95
CA SER A 271 28.66 -4.56 2.58
C SER A 271 30.15 -4.20 2.58
N ARG A 272 30.88 -4.65 1.57
CA ARG A 272 32.31 -4.43 1.39
C ARG A 272 32.62 -3.22 0.51
N ASN A 273 31.72 -2.77 -0.36
CA ASN A 273 31.91 -1.56 -1.17
C ASN A 273 30.88 -0.45 -0.92
N SER A 274 29.97 -0.62 0.05
CA SER A 274 28.87 0.29 0.42
C SER A 274 27.85 0.56 -0.68
N LEU A 275 27.96 -0.05 -1.87
CA LEU A 275 27.01 0.14 -2.98
C LEU A 275 25.78 -0.78 -2.83
N CYS A 276 25.39 -1.08 -1.60
CA CYS A 276 24.06 -1.57 -1.25
C CYS A 276 23.21 -0.37 -0.80
N TYR A 277 21.94 -0.36 -1.20
CA TYR A 277 21.01 0.72 -0.93
C TYR A 277 19.71 0.13 -0.37
N GLY A 278 19.21 0.71 0.71
CA GLY A 278 17.88 0.40 1.22
C GLY A 278 16.79 0.94 0.29
N ARG A 279 15.69 0.19 0.19
CA ARG A 279 14.43 0.57 -0.44
C ARG A 279 13.28 0.18 0.48
N PRO A 280 12.09 0.76 0.34
CA PRO A 280 10.92 0.31 1.11
C PRO A 280 10.65 -1.18 0.86
N GLY A 281 10.99 -2.03 1.83
CA GLY A 281 10.74 -3.48 1.79
C GLY A 281 11.74 -4.34 1.01
N PHE A 282 12.86 -3.82 0.50
CA PHE A 282 13.89 -4.63 -0.20
C PHE A 282 15.21 -3.88 -0.33
N LEU A 283 16.24 -4.53 -0.89
CA LEU A 283 17.56 -3.94 -1.11
C LEU A 283 17.88 -3.78 -2.59
N LYS A 284 18.74 -2.80 -2.92
CA LYS A 284 19.30 -2.62 -4.26
C LYS A 284 20.84 -2.67 -4.20
N LEU A 285 21.43 -3.49 -5.05
CA LEU A 285 22.86 -3.62 -5.26
C LEU A 285 23.29 -2.85 -6.51
N GLY A 286 24.32 -2.01 -6.35
CA GLY A 286 25.00 -1.34 -7.43
C GLY A 286 24.32 -0.05 -7.91
N LYS A 287 25.00 0.60 -8.86
CA LYS A 287 24.54 1.79 -9.58
C LYS A 287 25.09 1.77 -10.99
N THR A 288 24.77 2.79 -11.78
CA THR A 288 25.37 2.96 -13.12
C THR A 288 26.90 2.87 -13.05
N GLY A 289 27.48 1.88 -13.76
CA GLY A 289 28.92 1.67 -13.88
C GLY A 289 29.59 0.89 -12.74
N TYR A 290 28.89 0.55 -11.65
CA TYR A 290 29.49 -0.08 -10.47
C TYR A 290 28.57 -1.15 -9.86
N GLY A 291 29.11 -2.35 -9.62
CA GLY A 291 28.41 -3.42 -8.92
C GLY A 291 28.37 -3.20 -7.41
N GLY A 292 27.29 -3.61 -6.77
CA GLY A 292 27.15 -3.61 -5.31
C GLY A 292 27.28 -5.00 -4.72
N ASP A 293 27.50 -5.04 -3.41
CA ASP A 293 27.61 -6.29 -2.67
C ASP A 293 26.78 -6.29 -1.39
N LEU A 294 26.38 -7.49 -0.98
CA LEU A 294 25.70 -7.75 0.26
C LEU A 294 26.21 -9.06 0.86
N VAL A 295 26.48 -9.06 2.15
CA VAL A 295 26.93 -10.23 2.91
C VAL A 295 25.91 -10.52 4.00
N SER A 296 25.40 -11.76 4.02
CA SER A 296 24.45 -12.21 5.04
C SER A 296 25.05 -12.14 6.43
N PRO A 297 24.22 -12.04 7.49
CA PRO A 297 24.69 -12.35 8.83
C PRO A 297 25.21 -13.80 8.90
N LYS A 298 26.01 -14.09 9.94
CA LYS A 298 26.27 -15.47 10.36
C LYS A 298 24.98 -16.04 10.95
N ILE A 299 24.68 -17.30 10.64
CA ILE A 299 23.44 -17.97 11.09
C ILE A 299 23.85 -19.07 12.08
N PRO A 300 23.69 -18.85 13.40
CA PRO A 300 24.09 -19.80 14.44
C PRO A 300 23.49 -21.20 14.30
N GLU A 301 22.32 -21.30 13.68
CA GLU A 301 21.54 -22.52 13.49
C GLU A 301 22.12 -23.44 12.41
N ILE A 302 23.06 -22.96 11.58
CA ILE A 302 23.77 -23.80 10.62
C ILE A 302 24.74 -24.71 11.40
N GLY A 303 24.41 -26.00 11.44
CA GLY A 303 25.21 -27.02 12.13
C GLY A 303 26.58 -27.25 11.48
N SER A 304 27.46 -27.96 12.19
CA SER A 304 28.81 -28.25 11.67
C SER A 304 28.76 -29.17 10.45
N GLY A 305 29.17 -28.65 9.29
CA GLY A 305 29.20 -29.40 8.03
C GLY A 305 27.80 -29.65 7.44
N MET A 306 26.85 -28.76 7.73
CA MET A 306 25.46 -28.86 7.25
C MET A 306 25.37 -28.49 5.78
N ASP A 307 24.68 -29.31 4.99
CA ASP A 307 24.28 -28.93 3.65
C ASP A 307 23.05 -28.02 3.74
N ILE A 308 23.10 -26.87 3.05
CA ILE A 308 22.04 -25.87 3.08
C ILE A 308 21.57 -25.51 1.67
N ALA A 309 20.30 -25.12 1.58
CA ALA A 309 19.76 -24.40 0.44
C ALA A 309 19.63 -22.91 0.82
N VAL A 310 20.17 -22.04 -0.03
CA VAL A 310 20.03 -20.60 0.12
C VAL A 310 19.19 -20.08 -1.04
N SER A 311 18.02 -19.55 -0.73
CA SER A 311 17.09 -19.00 -1.72
C SER A 311 16.96 -17.49 -1.55
N MET A 312 16.69 -16.79 -2.64
CA MET A 312 16.47 -15.34 -2.67
C MET A 312 15.67 -14.96 -3.92
N GLN A 313 14.98 -13.83 -3.86
CA GLN A 313 14.43 -13.20 -5.05
C GLN A 313 15.37 -12.14 -5.59
N LEU A 314 15.57 -12.17 -6.91
CA LEU A 314 16.44 -11.26 -7.63
C LEU A 314 15.69 -10.63 -8.80
N VAL A 315 15.66 -9.30 -8.81
CA VAL A 315 15.00 -8.49 -9.84
C VAL A 315 16.00 -7.54 -10.48
N GLY A 316 15.95 -7.41 -11.79
CA GLY A 316 16.76 -6.50 -12.57
C GLY A 316 16.12 -5.13 -12.71
N TYR A 317 16.97 -4.11 -12.85
CA TYR A 317 16.49 -2.78 -13.23
C TYR A 317 16.08 -2.70 -14.70
N CYS A 318 14.97 -2.03 -14.96
CA CYS A 318 14.57 -1.57 -16.29
C CYS A 318 14.39 -0.05 -16.27
N THR A 319 14.79 0.67 -17.32
CA THR A 319 14.48 2.11 -17.42
C THR A 319 12.98 2.34 -17.68
N LYS A 320 12.49 3.57 -17.44
CA LYS A 320 11.12 3.96 -17.81
C LYS A 320 10.81 3.75 -19.31
N ALA A 321 11.84 3.70 -20.16
CA ALA A 321 11.71 3.47 -21.60
C ALA A 321 11.82 1.97 -21.99
N GLY A 322 11.87 1.04 -21.02
CA GLY A 322 11.92 -0.40 -21.30
C GLY A 322 13.32 -0.97 -21.54
N THR A 323 14.39 -0.24 -21.20
CA THR A 323 15.77 -0.74 -21.39
C THR A 323 16.24 -1.51 -20.16
N LEU A 324 16.56 -2.79 -20.35
CA LEU A 324 17.10 -3.67 -19.30
C LEU A 324 18.59 -3.38 -19.03
N ASP A 325 18.99 -3.49 -17.77
CA ASP A 325 20.40 -3.58 -17.35
C ASP A 325 20.98 -4.98 -17.70
N ASP A 326 22.28 -5.20 -17.52
CA ASP A 326 22.98 -6.43 -17.92
C ASP A 326 22.69 -7.63 -17.00
N VAL A 327 22.15 -7.40 -15.81
CA VAL A 327 21.64 -8.39 -14.85
C VAL A 327 22.50 -9.63 -14.52
N GLN A 328 23.83 -9.50 -14.53
CA GLN A 328 24.74 -10.55 -14.06
C GLN A 328 24.79 -10.58 -12.53
N VAL A 329 24.62 -11.76 -11.93
CA VAL A 329 24.72 -11.97 -10.49
C VAL A 329 25.78 -13.01 -10.18
N TYR A 330 26.50 -12.79 -9.07
CA TYR A 330 27.35 -13.80 -8.46
C TYR A 330 26.89 -14.06 -7.03
N VAL A 331 26.80 -15.34 -6.64
CA VAL A 331 26.49 -15.74 -5.26
C VAL A 331 27.57 -16.71 -4.77
N GLY A 332 28.30 -16.31 -3.75
CA GLY A 332 29.43 -17.05 -3.19
C GLY A 332 29.35 -17.22 -1.68
N VAL A 333 30.38 -17.83 -1.12
CA VAL A 333 30.48 -18.14 0.32
C VAL A 333 31.75 -17.53 0.90
N LEU A 334 31.63 -16.95 2.09
CA LEU A 334 32.75 -16.66 2.98
C LEU A 334 32.74 -17.68 4.12
N GLY A 335 33.91 -18.19 4.49
CA GLY A 335 34.05 -19.23 5.51
C GLY A 335 33.84 -20.65 4.96
N PRO A 336 33.53 -21.63 5.82
CA PRO A 336 33.31 -23.02 5.41
C PRO A 336 32.13 -23.16 4.45
N GLY A 337 32.20 -24.17 3.59
CA GLY A 337 31.14 -24.52 2.65
C GLY A 337 31.52 -24.24 1.19
N LYS A 338 30.80 -24.89 0.28
CA LYS A 338 31.03 -24.83 -1.17
C LYS A 338 29.70 -24.76 -1.91
N VAL A 339 29.56 -23.87 -2.89
CA VAL A 339 28.41 -23.93 -3.80
C VAL A 339 28.53 -25.13 -4.73
N THR A 340 27.49 -25.96 -4.80
CA THR A 340 27.48 -27.20 -5.59
C THR A 340 26.38 -27.25 -6.63
N LYS A 341 25.34 -26.41 -6.51
CA LYS A 341 24.22 -26.38 -7.45
C LYS A 341 23.59 -25.00 -7.52
N ILE A 342 23.04 -24.69 -8.69
CA ILE A 342 22.23 -23.50 -8.98
C ILE A 342 20.86 -23.96 -9.47
N ILE A 343 19.80 -23.30 -9.03
CA ILE A 343 18.42 -23.49 -9.44
C ILE A 343 17.83 -22.11 -9.73
N GLY A 344 17.19 -21.94 -10.90
CA GLY A 344 16.76 -20.63 -11.42
C GLY A 344 17.76 -20.02 -12.41
N GLY A 345 17.42 -18.88 -13.01
CA GLY A 345 18.38 -18.06 -13.77
C GLY A 345 18.81 -18.54 -15.14
N ASN A 346 17.95 -19.25 -15.88
CA ASN A 346 18.29 -19.81 -17.20
C ASN A 346 19.55 -20.72 -17.23
N GLY A 347 19.92 -21.33 -16.10
CA GLY A 347 21.08 -22.21 -16.01
C GLY A 347 22.38 -21.42 -15.85
N GLY A 348 22.74 -21.17 -14.59
CA GLY A 348 24.05 -20.61 -14.22
C GLY A 348 25.18 -21.64 -14.28
N GLU A 349 26.41 -21.14 -14.10
CA GLU A 349 27.61 -21.96 -13.94
C GLU A 349 28.28 -21.69 -12.60
N ILE A 350 29.01 -22.69 -12.09
CA ILE A 350 29.85 -22.56 -10.91
C ILE A 350 31.25 -22.17 -11.39
N VAL A 351 31.68 -20.97 -11.01
CA VAL A 351 32.95 -20.38 -11.44
C VAL A 351 33.93 -20.27 -10.29
N ASN A 352 35.22 -20.17 -10.62
CA ASN A 352 36.31 -19.96 -9.67
C ASN A 352 37.03 -18.66 -9.99
N GLY A 353 37.78 -18.11 -9.04
CA GLY A 353 38.60 -16.93 -9.30
C GLY A 353 37.86 -15.59 -9.23
N VAL A 354 36.69 -15.52 -8.59
CA VAL A 354 35.93 -14.25 -8.48
C VAL A 354 36.61 -13.36 -7.44
N LEU A 355 37.06 -12.17 -7.86
CA LEU A 355 37.71 -11.21 -6.97
C LEU A 355 36.70 -10.61 -5.98
N TYR A 356 37.13 -10.47 -4.73
CA TYR A 356 36.35 -9.86 -3.65
C TYR A 356 37.28 -9.30 -2.56
N CYS A 357 36.76 -8.91 -1.40
CA CYS A 357 37.58 -8.57 -0.24
C CYS A 357 36.99 -9.07 1.09
N ASP A 358 37.86 -9.25 2.08
CA ASP A 358 37.46 -9.60 3.45
C ASP A 358 36.91 -8.39 4.23
N GLU A 359 36.55 -8.60 5.50
CA GLU A 359 36.06 -7.54 6.39
C GLU A 359 37.06 -6.36 6.57
N ASN A 360 38.35 -6.62 6.43
CA ASN A 360 39.43 -5.63 6.53
C ASN A 360 39.77 -4.98 5.18
N LYS A 361 38.95 -5.23 4.14
CA LYS A 361 39.16 -4.79 2.75
C LYS A 361 40.42 -5.38 2.10
N ALA A 362 41.01 -6.44 2.66
CA ALA A 362 42.08 -7.15 1.98
C ALA A 362 41.50 -7.98 0.83
N GLN A 363 42.14 -7.93 -0.34
CA GLN A 363 41.67 -8.65 -1.52
C GLN A 363 41.71 -10.16 -1.29
N ILE A 364 40.62 -10.84 -1.63
CA ILE A 364 40.50 -12.29 -1.61
C ILE A 364 39.94 -12.82 -2.94
N VAL A 365 39.95 -14.13 -3.08
CA VAL A 365 39.40 -14.84 -4.25
C VAL A 365 38.34 -15.81 -3.77
N LEU A 366 37.12 -15.64 -4.28
CA LEU A 366 36.02 -16.57 -4.08
C LEU A 366 36.08 -17.67 -5.14
N ASN A 367 35.88 -18.91 -4.68
CA ASN A 367 35.81 -20.11 -5.50
C ASN A 367 34.46 -20.79 -5.29
N ASP A 368 34.12 -21.69 -6.20
CA ASP A 368 32.81 -22.34 -6.25
C ASP A 368 31.68 -21.30 -6.11
N VAL A 369 31.68 -20.29 -6.98
CA VAL A 369 30.71 -19.18 -6.96
C VAL A 369 29.64 -19.44 -8.01
N ALA A 370 28.37 -19.32 -7.64
CA ALA A 370 27.29 -19.33 -8.62
C ALA A 370 27.36 -18.06 -9.47
N SER A 371 27.41 -18.20 -10.79
CA SER A 371 27.36 -17.12 -11.77
C SER A 371 26.16 -17.36 -12.69
N PHE A 372 25.25 -16.40 -12.75
CA PHE A 372 24.06 -16.50 -13.61
C PHE A 372 23.52 -15.12 -14.00
N MET A 373 22.69 -15.11 -15.03
CA MET A 373 22.00 -13.92 -15.53
C MET A 373 20.54 -13.97 -15.11
N LEU A 374 19.96 -12.82 -14.79
CA LEU A 374 18.50 -12.76 -14.66
C LEU A 374 17.84 -12.94 -16.03
N THR A 375 16.65 -13.53 -16.03
CA THR A 375 15.85 -13.71 -17.25
C THR A 375 15.19 -12.40 -17.66
N ASP A 376 14.83 -12.25 -18.94
CA ASP A 376 14.24 -11.00 -19.47
C ASP A 376 12.96 -10.58 -18.73
N ASP A 377 12.21 -11.53 -18.18
CA ASP A 377 10.96 -11.32 -17.45
C ASP A 377 11.13 -11.06 -15.93
N ASN A 378 12.37 -10.97 -15.44
CA ASN A 378 12.71 -10.66 -14.05
C ASN A 378 13.13 -9.21 -13.85
N HIS A 379 12.36 -8.26 -14.37
CA HIS A 379 12.70 -6.85 -14.28
C HIS A 379 11.49 -6.02 -13.87
N PHE A 380 11.74 -4.95 -13.12
CA PHE A 380 10.72 -3.94 -12.88
C PHE A 380 10.16 -3.40 -14.20
N ASN A 381 8.86 -3.08 -14.24
CA ASN A 381 8.23 -2.56 -15.45
C ASN A 381 7.29 -1.40 -15.13
N TYR A 382 7.66 -0.18 -15.54
CA TYR A 382 6.88 1.04 -15.30
C TYR A 382 5.43 0.93 -15.75
N THR A 383 5.20 0.34 -16.91
CA THR A 383 3.91 0.40 -17.57
C THR A 383 2.93 -0.59 -16.98
N THR A 384 3.40 -1.79 -16.62
CA THR A 384 2.54 -2.87 -16.14
C THR A 384 2.61 -3.08 -14.64
N ASP A 385 3.64 -2.57 -13.97
CA ASP A 385 3.91 -2.71 -12.54
C ASP A 385 4.43 -1.37 -11.94
N PRO A 386 3.59 -0.32 -11.94
CA PRO A 386 3.98 1.03 -11.51
C PRO A 386 4.20 1.18 -10.00
N ASP A 387 3.83 0.17 -9.21
CA ASP A 387 4.09 0.09 -7.77
C ASP A 387 5.20 -0.92 -7.42
N GLY A 388 5.69 -1.71 -8.38
CA GLY A 388 6.81 -2.63 -8.21
C GLY A 388 6.48 -3.83 -7.33
N LEU A 389 5.19 -4.16 -7.16
CA LEU A 389 4.73 -5.27 -6.33
C LEU A 389 4.58 -6.56 -7.15
N LEU A 390 4.14 -6.46 -8.41
CA LEU A 390 3.80 -7.63 -9.22
C LEU A 390 5.03 -8.45 -9.62
N VAL A 391 6.18 -7.81 -9.83
CA VAL A 391 7.40 -8.52 -10.24
C VAL A 391 7.83 -9.59 -9.23
N TRP A 392 7.60 -9.36 -7.94
CA TRP A 392 7.97 -10.29 -6.87
C TRP A 392 7.05 -11.53 -6.82
N GLU A 393 5.94 -11.54 -7.54
CA GLU A 393 5.09 -12.72 -7.70
C GLU A 393 5.55 -13.62 -8.85
N ASN A 394 6.45 -13.13 -9.73
CA ASN A 394 6.97 -13.93 -10.84
C ASN A 394 7.90 -15.03 -10.31
N PRO A 395 7.58 -16.33 -10.51
CA PRO A 395 8.43 -17.42 -10.03
C PRO A 395 9.85 -17.38 -10.59
N ASN A 396 10.07 -16.79 -11.76
CA ASN A 396 11.40 -16.69 -12.37
C ASN A 396 12.33 -15.78 -11.56
N THR A 397 11.80 -14.90 -10.70
CA THR A 397 12.62 -14.10 -9.78
C THR A 397 13.25 -14.91 -8.66
N ASN A 398 12.86 -16.18 -8.45
CA ASN A 398 13.42 -17.03 -7.40
C ASN A 398 14.69 -17.75 -7.85
N TYR A 399 15.73 -17.63 -7.03
CA TYR A 399 17.03 -18.26 -7.24
C TYR A 399 17.41 -19.02 -5.99
N THR A 400 17.92 -20.24 -6.18
CA THR A 400 18.44 -21.05 -5.08
C THR A 400 19.83 -21.58 -5.43
N ILE A 401 20.74 -21.51 -4.47
CA ILE A 401 22.01 -22.22 -4.52
C ILE A 401 22.05 -23.30 -3.44
N TYR A 402 22.72 -24.41 -3.71
CA TYR A 402 23.06 -25.40 -2.68
C TYR A 402 24.49 -25.18 -2.24
N VAL A 403 24.69 -25.16 -0.93
CA VAL A 403 26.00 -25.04 -0.29
C VAL A 403 26.23 -26.28 0.56
N ASP A 404 27.25 -27.07 0.23
CA ASP A 404 27.59 -28.28 0.95
C ASP A 404 28.65 -27.97 2.02
N GLY A 405 28.51 -28.58 3.20
CA GLY A 405 29.49 -28.46 4.29
C GLY A 405 29.57 -27.08 4.97
N ALA A 406 28.46 -26.33 5.00
CA ALA A 406 28.37 -25.06 5.70
C ALA A 406 28.47 -25.22 7.24
N THR A 407 28.79 -24.15 7.94
CA THR A 407 28.78 -24.06 9.41
C THR A 407 28.18 -22.72 9.84
N SER A 408 28.07 -22.49 11.15
CA SER A 408 27.68 -21.19 11.70
C SER A 408 28.63 -20.03 11.34
N ASP A 409 29.81 -20.33 10.79
CA ASP A 409 30.75 -19.31 10.27
C ASP A 409 30.57 -19.01 8.78
N THR A 410 29.72 -19.76 8.08
CA THR A 410 29.37 -19.54 6.68
C THR A 410 28.54 -18.26 6.54
N GLN A 411 28.96 -17.39 5.63
CA GLN A 411 28.17 -16.23 5.19
C GLN A 411 28.00 -16.27 3.67
N ILE A 412 26.85 -15.80 3.20
CA ILE A 412 26.54 -15.74 1.77
C ILE A 412 26.86 -14.35 1.26
N VAL A 413 27.59 -14.28 0.15
CA VAL A 413 27.91 -13.04 -0.55
C VAL A 413 27.11 -12.97 -1.83
N ILE A 414 26.37 -11.88 -2.03
CA ILE A 414 25.63 -11.58 -3.26
C ILE A 414 26.30 -10.38 -3.92
N LEU A 415 26.69 -10.52 -5.19
CA LEU A 415 27.28 -9.46 -6.00
C LEU A 415 26.37 -9.13 -7.17
N GLY A 416 25.96 -7.87 -7.26
CA GLY A 416 25.35 -7.29 -8.45
C GLY A 416 26.42 -7.01 -9.51
N GLY A 417 27.01 -8.07 -10.08
CA GLY A 417 28.08 -7.99 -11.07
C GLY A 417 29.46 -8.22 -10.45
N ALA A 418 30.53 -7.75 -11.08
CA ALA A 418 31.86 -7.89 -10.48
C ALA A 418 32.09 -6.89 -9.35
N PHE A 419 32.81 -7.34 -8.32
CA PHE A 419 33.15 -6.53 -7.16
C PHE A 419 34.21 -5.46 -7.50
N ASP A 420 33.89 -4.20 -7.21
CA ASP A 420 34.82 -3.05 -7.28
C ASP A 420 35.52 -2.85 -8.63
N VAL A 421 34.95 -3.41 -9.71
CA VAL A 421 35.37 -3.16 -11.08
C VAL A 421 34.39 -2.19 -11.72
N GLN A 422 34.87 -1.26 -12.55
CA GLN A 422 33.97 -0.55 -13.46
C GLN A 422 33.30 -1.61 -14.34
N VAL A 423 31.98 -1.75 -14.22
CA VAL A 423 31.19 -2.78 -14.92
C VAL A 423 31.23 -2.58 -16.44
N LYS A 424 31.87 -1.52 -16.94
CA LYS A 424 32.07 -1.25 -18.38
C LYS A 424 32.68 -2.40 -19.19
N THR A 425 33.33 -3.38 -18.54
CA THR A 425 33.88 -4.58 -19.19
C THR A 425 33.01 -5.83 -19.05
N ILE A 426 31.85 -5.73 -18.39
CA ILE A 426 30.86 -6.80 -18.19
C ILE A 426 29.51 -6.28 -18.70
N GLY A 427 29.05 -6.77 -19.85
CA GLY A 427 27.83 -6.25 -20.51
C GLY A 427 27.97 -4.82 -21.05
N LYS A 428 26.88 -4.04 -21.02
CA LYS A 428 26.75 -2.60 -21.33
C LYS A 428 27.15 -1.68 -20.16
N GLY A 429 27.66 -2.21 -19.05
CA GLY A 429 28.16 -1.45 -17.92
C GLY A 429 27.11 -0.94 -16.94
N LYS A 430 25.94 -1.57 -16.89
CA LYS A 430 24.86 -1.23 -15.95
C LYS A 430 24.31 -2.51 -15.34
N ASN A 431 24.35 -2.62 -14.02
CA ASN A 431 24.00 -3.87 -13.37
C ASN A 431 23.40 -3.65 -11.98
N ARG A 432 22.21 -3.04 -11.95
CA ARG A 432 21.44 -2.89 -10.71
C ARG A 432 20.57 -4.12 -10.50
N ILE A 433 20.75 -4.73 -9.34
CA ILE A 433 20.03 -5.93 -8.90
C ILE A 433 19.29 -5.57 -7.62
N PHE A 434 18.04 -5.99 -7.52
CA PHE A 434 17.24 -5.86 -6.33
C PHE A 434 17.10 -7.23 -5.66
N VAL A 435 17.17 -7.25 -4.34
CA VAL A 435 17.21 -8.47 -3.53
C VAL A 435 16.12 -8.41 -2.48
N ASP A 436 15.35 -9.49 -2.39
CA ASP A 436 14.34 -9.69 -1.35
C ASP A 436 14.19 -11.20 -1.01
N ASN A 437 13.41 -11.52 0.02
CA ASN A 437 13.01 -12.88 0.43
C ASN A 437 14.18 -13.86 0.53
N PHE A 438 15.26 -13.42 1.19
CA PHE A 438 16.44 -14.23 1.45
C PHE A 438 16.12 -15.30 2.51
N LYS A 439 16.41 -16.56 2.20
CA LYS A 439 16.03 -17.71 3.02
C LYS A 439 17.15 -18.73 3.06
N VAL A 440 17.41 -19.29 4.24
CA VAL A 440 18.37 -20.40 4.42
C VAL A 440 17.68 -21.59 5.08
N GLU A 441 17.82 -22.76 4.48
CA GLU A 441 17.19 -24.01 4.91
C GLU A 441 18.24 -25.12 4.97
N GLY A 442 18.15 -26.03 5.96
CA GLY A 442 18.92 -27.27 5.94
C GLY A 442 18.39 -28.21 4.85
N ARG A 443 19.29 -28.92 4.17
CA ARG A 443 18.98 -29.80 3.03
C ARG A 443 19.08 -31.29 3.37
#